data_AF-A0A4Q7EGX9-F1
#
_entry.id   AF-A0A4Q7EGX9-F1
#
_cell.length_a   1.000
_cell.length_b   1.000
_cell.length_c   1.000
_cell.angle_alpha   90.00
_cell.angle_beta   90.00
_cell.angle_gamma   90.00
#
_symmetry.space_group_name_H-M   'P 1'
#
loop_
_entity.id
_entity.type
_entity.pdbx_description
1 polymer ?
#
loop_
_entity_poly.entity_id
_entity_poly.type
_entity_poly.pdbx_seq_one_letter_code
_entity_poly.pdbx_strand_id
1 'polypeptide(L)'
;MTRRRSLPETTAHVRITYQSWQQGRLEGEVCANEYVWQFQWQFPKGGLKIEPSLGRALIREPLGRFLEQCDYQLEAGGDYSFTIRARL
;
A
#
# COMPACT_ATOMS: atom_id res chain seq x y z
N MET A 1 -33.15 -15.42 -4.90
CA MET A 1 -32.07 -14.84 -4.07
C MET A 1 -30.74 -15.03 -4.79
N THR A 2 -30.30 -14.05 -5.57
CA THR A 2 -29.01 -14.09 -6.26
C THR A 2 -27.90 -13.97 -5.21
N ARG A 3 -27.15 -15.05 -4.95
CA ARG A 3 -25.93 -15.00 -4.13
C ARG A 3 -25.01 -13.96 -4.76
N ARG A 4 -24.91 -12.76 -4.16
CA ARG A 4 -23.80 -11.86 -4.43
C ARG A 4 -22.56 -12.62 -4.00
N ARG A 5 -21.84 -13.23 -4.95
CA ARG A 5 -20.50 -13.78 -4.69
C ARG A 5 -19.70 -12.61 -4.15
N SER A 6 -19.42 -12.63 -2.85
CA SER A 6 -18.53 -11.67 -2.22
C SER A 6 -17.22 -11.75 -3.00
N LEU A 7 -16.86 -10.65 -3.66
CA LEU A 7 -15.62 -10.59 -4.40
C LEU A 7 -14.47 -10.90 -3.43
N PRO A 8 -13.43 -11.61 -3.88
CA PRO A 8 -12.30 -11.89 -3.03
C PRO A 8 -11.77 -10.58 -2.45
N GLU A 9 -11.61 -10.59 -1.13
CA GLU A 9 -11.13 -9.46 -0.34
C GLU A 9 -9.78 -9.86 0.26
N THR A 10 -8.80 -8.96 0.17
CA THR A 10 -7.46 -9.16 0.72
C THR A 10 -7.08 -7.96 1.57
N THR A 11 -6.75 -8.18 2.83
CA THR A 11 -6.20 -7.14 3.71
C THR A 11 -4.70 -7.02 3.47
N ALA A 12 -4.24 -5.81 3.17
CA ALA A 12 -2.83 -5.46 3.14
C ALA A 12 -2.45 -4.78 4.45
N HIS A 13 -1.34 -5.19 5.04
CA HIS A 13 -0.75 -4.60 6.23
C HIS A 13 0.44 -3.75 5.81
N VAL A 14 0.54 -2.51 6.29
CA VAL A 14 1.56 -1.54 5.92
C VAL A 14 2.32 -1.13 7.17
N ARG A 15 3.64 -1.19 7.14
CA ARG A 15 4.52 -0.64 8.17
C ARG A 15 5.37 0.46 7.58
N ILE A 16 5.37 1.63 8.21
CA ILE A 16 6.25 2.72 7.80
C ILE A 16 7.59 2.57 8.52
N THR A 17 8.68 2.49 7.77
CA THR A 17 10.03 2.31 8.33
C THR A 17 10.83 3.60 8.29
N TYR A 18 10.52 4.50 7.37
CA TYR A 18 11.20 5.79 7.24
C TYR A 18 10.27 6.87 6.71
N GLN A 19 10.49 8.09 7.19
CA GLN A 19 9.76 9.28 6.76
C GLN A 19 10.65 10.51 6.76
N SER A 20 10.56 11.30 5.69
CA SER A 20 11.21 12.60 5.59
C SER A 20 10.35 13.59 4.82
N TRP A 21 9.79 14.55 5.54
CA TRP A 21 9.01 15.64 4.96
C TRP A 21 9.85 16.56 4.08
N GLN A 22 11.10 16.84 4.48
CA GLN A 22 12.01 17.69 3.71
C GLN A 22 12.38 17.07 2.35
N GLN A 23 12.51 15.75 2.30
CA GLN A 23 12.84 15.02 1.07
C GLN A 23 11.60 14.58 0.27
N GLY A 24 10.39 14.74 0.83
CA GLY A 24 9.17 14.25 0.22
C GLY A 24 9.15 12.72 0.10
N ARG A 25 9.69 12.00 1.09
CA ARG A 25 9.96 10.56 0.99
C ARG A 25 9.34 9.79 2.16
N LEU A 26 8.67 8.69 1.83
CA LEU A 26 8.16 7.71 2.79
C LEU A 26 8.61 6.32 2.32
N GLU A 27 9.03 5.47 3.25
CA GLU A 27 9.38 4.08 2.97
C GLU A 27 8.71 3.17 3.97
N GLY A 28 8.50 1.94 3.54
CA GLY A 28 7.87 0.95 4.37
C GLY A 28 7.81 -0.41 3.74
N GLU A 29 7.22 -1.32 4.50
CA GLU A 29 6.87 -2.65 4.06
C GLU A 29 5.36 -2.73 3.90
N VAL A 30 4.90 -3.46 2.89
CA VAL A 30 3.51 -3.86 2.75
C VAL A 30 3.42 -5.36 2.51
N CYS A 31 2.54 -6.01 3.25
CA CYS A 31 2.35 -7.46 3.21
C CYS A 31 0.89 -7.74 2.85
N ALA A 32 0.66 -8.65 1.91
CA ALA A 32 -0.68 -9.14 1.59
C ALA A 32 -0.62 -10.60 1.15
N ASN A 33 -1.47 -11.44 1.73
CA ASN A 33 -1.41 -12.89 1.57
C ASN A 33 -0.02 -13.44 1.95
N GLU A 34 0.65 -14.08 1.00
CA GLU A 34 2.00 -14.67 1.12
C GLU A 34 3.12 -13.74 0.61
N TYR A 35 2.75 -12.53 0.15
CA TYR A 35 3.70 -11.60 -0.43
C TYR A 35 4.07 -10.49 0.55
N VAL A 36 5.33 -10.09 0.48
CA VAL A 36 5.90 -8.98 1.21
C VAL A 36 6.65 -8.10 0.22
N TRP A 37 6.40 -6.80 0.27
CA TRP A 37 7.07 -5.82 -0.57
C TRP A 37 7.60 -4.66 0.25
N GLN A 38 8.80 -4.21 -0.10
CA GLN A 38 9.31 -2.91 0.30
C GLN A 38 8.83 -1.86 -0.71
N PHE A 39 8.46 -0.69 -0.22
CA PHE A 39 8.07 0.42 -1.06
C PHE A 39 8.80 1.71 -0.70
N GLN A 40 8.93 2.57 -1.71
CA GLN A 40 9.33 3.95 -1.55
C GLN A 40 8.32 4.83 -2.27
N TRP A 41 7.74 5.76 -1.52
CA TRP A 41 6.81 6.77 -1.98
C TRP A 41 7.48 8.13 -2.03
N GLN A 42 7.33 8.83 -3.15
CA GLN A 42 7.82 10.18 -3.37
C GLN A 42 6.63 11.13 -3.52
N PHE A 43 6.34 11.91 -2.49
CA PHE A 43 5.35 12.98 -2.52
C PHE A 43 6.02 14.34 -2.73
N PRO A 44 5.35 15.32 -3.36
CA PRO A 44 4.00 15.27 -3.93
C PRO A 44 3.94 14.69 -5.36
N LYS A 45 5.06 14.23 -5.93
CA LYS A 45 5.13 13.79 -7.34
C LYS A 45 4.40 12.47 -7.62
N GLY A 46 3.95 11.74 -6.60
CA GLY A 46 3.23 10.47 -6.74
C GLY A 46 4.11 9.29 -7.17
N GLY A 47 5.43 9.36 -6.93
CA GLY A 47 6.36 8.33 -7.39
C GLY A 47 6.35 7.11 -6.47
N LEU A 48 5.79 5.98 -6.92
CA LEU A 48 5.79 4.72 -6.17
C LEU A 48 6.74 3.68 -6.77
N LYS A 49 7.76 3.33 -6.00
CA LYS A 49 8.62 2.17 -6.25
C LYS A 49 8.25 1.04 -5.29
N ILE A 50 8.21 -0.18 -5.80
CA ILE A 50 7.89 -1.38 -5.02
C ILE A 50 8.77 -2.52 -5.50
N GLU A 51 9.38 -3.22 -4.55
CA GLU A 51 10.26 -4.38 -4.75
C GLU A 51 9.94 -5.49 -3.73
N PRO A 52 10.07 -6.78 -4.08
CA PRO A 52 10.42 -7.30 -5.41
C PRO A 52 9.29 -7.12 -6.44
N SER A 53 9.57 -7.38 -7.72
CA SER A 53 8.58 -7.22 -8.80
C SER A 53 7.49 -8.30 -8.79
N LEU A 54 7.77 -9.47 -8.20
CA LEU A 54 6.84 -10.59 -8.10
C LEU A 54 5.58 -10.17 -7.34
N GLY A 55 4.40 -10.44 -7.92
CA GLY A 55 3.11 -10.13 -7.30
C GLY A 55 2.81 -8.62 -7.18
N ARG A 56 3.73 -7.72 -7.53
CA ARG A 56 3.59 -6.25 -7.35
C ARG A 56 2.32 -5.68 -7.99
N ALA A 57 1.85 -6.27 -9.09
CA ALA A 57 0.62 -5.84 -9.75
C ALA A 57 -0.61 -5.90 -8.83
N LEU A 58 -0.60 -6.77 -7.82
CA LEU A 58 -1.67 -6.90 -6.82
C LEU A 58 -1.74 -5.70 -5.88
N ILE A 59 -0.60 -5.07 -5.59
CA ILE A 59 -0.48 -4.07 -4.53
C ILE A 59 -0.20 -2.66 -5.04
N ARG A 60 0.38 -2.51 -6.24
CA ARG A 60 0.90 -1.21 -6.72
C ARG A 60 -0.15 -0.11 -6.76
N GLU A 61 -1.28 -0.38 -7.39
CA GLU A 61 -2.33 0.63 -7.49
C GLU A 61 -3.06 0.84 -6.15
N PRO A 62 -3.46 -0.22 -5.41
CA PRO A 62 -4.10 -0.05 -4.11
C PRO A 62 -3.23 0.68 -3.08
N LEU A 63 -1.93 0.36 -3.01
CA LEU A 63 -0.99 1.03 -2.13
C LEU A 63 -0.81 2.50 -2.52
N GLY A 64 -0.69 2.80 -3.82
CA GLY A 64 -0.60 4.19 -4.28
C GLY A 64 -1.78 5.03 -3.81
N ARG A 65 -3.00 4.52 -3.99
CA ARG A 65 -4.21 5.19 -3.49
C ARG A 65 -4.23 5.35 -1.98
N PHE A 66 -3.84 4.30 -1.23
CA PHE A 66 -3.78 4.36 0.22
C PHE A 66 -2.82 5.46 0.69
N LEU A 67 -1.62 5.52 0.09
CA LEU A 67 -0.61 6.53 0.42
C LEU A 67 -1.11 7.95 0.11
N GLU A 68 -1.73 8.16 -1.05
CA GLU A 68 -2.33 9.45 -1.42
C GLU A 68 -3.48 9.87 -0.49
N GLN A 69 -4.33 8.92 -0.07
CA GLN A 69 -5.47 9.21 0.81
C GLN A 69 -5.04 9.50 2.25
N CYS A 70 -3.96 8.86 2.70
CA CYS A 70 -3.41 9.02 4.04
C CYS A 70 -2.25 10.03 4.10
N ASP A 71 -2.09 10.86 3.06
CA ASP A 71 -1.07 11.91 3.03
C ASP A 71 -1.15 12.74 4.33
N TYR A 72 0.00 12.94 4.97
CA TYR A 72 0.19 13.61 6.27
C TYR A 72 -0.26 12.86 7.54
N GLN A 73 -0.76 11.63 7.45
CA GLN A 73 -1.15 10.81 8.63
C GLN A 73 -0.22 9.64 8.91
N LEU A 74 0.62 9.29 7.95
CA LEU A 74 1.55 8.17 8.06
C LEU A 74 2.80 8.62 8.82
N GLU A 75 3.19 7.88 9.84
CA GLU A 75 4.36 8.18 10.69
C GLU A 75 5.35 7.02 10.70
N ALA A 76 6.65 7.32 10.74
CA ALA A 76 7.66 6.28 10.90
C ALA A 76 7.46 5.47 12.19
N GLY A 77 7.48 4.14 12.08
CA GLY A 77 7.14 3.21 13.15
C GLY A 77 5.65 2.86 13.24
N GLY A 78 4.77 3.51 12.46
CA GLY A 78 3.35 3.23 12.43
C GLY A 78 3.00 1.97 11.62
N ASP A 79 2.03 1.21 12.12
CA ASP A 79 1.43 0.05 11.47
C ASP A 79 -0.02 0.38 11.05
N TYR A 80 -0.34 0.12 9.79
CA TYR A 80 -1.61 0.45 9.15
C TYR A 80 -2.14 -0.75 8.36
N SER A 81 -3.39 -0.68 7.92
CA SER A 81 -3.94 -1.67 7.00
C SER A 81 -5.02 -1.09 6.11
N PHE A 82 -5.19 -1.70 4.94
CA PHE A 82 -6.29 -1.38 4.03
C PHE A 82 -6.75 -2.65 3.29
N THR A 83 -7.92 -2.55 2.66
CA THR A 83 -8.59 -3.70 2.07
C THR A 83 -8.66 -3.57 0.55
N ILE A 84 -8.15 -4.59 -0.16
CA ILE A 84 -8.19 -4.71 -1.61
C ILE A 84 -9.39 -5.56 -1.99
N ARG A 85 -10.26 -5.00 -2.82
CA ARG A 85 -11.42 -5.71 -3.37
C ARG A 85 -11.26 -5.84 -4.87
N ALA A 86 -11.45 -7.04 -5.40
CA ALA A 86 -11.62 -7.20 -6.84
C ALA A 86 -12.83 -6.37 -7.29
N ARG A 87 -12.70 -5.62 -8.39
CA ARG A 87 -13.83 -5.00 -9.09
C ARG A 87 -14.23 -5.92 -10.25
N LEU A 88 -15.54 -6.13 -10.43
CA LEU A 88 -16.11 -6.81 -11.61
C LEU A 88 -16.10 -5.86 -12.81
#